data_AF-A0A447TX98-F1
#
_entry.id   AF-A0A447TX98-F1
#
_cell.length_a   1.000
_cell.length_b   1.000
_cell.length_c   1.000
_cell.angle_alpha   90.00
_cell.angle_beta   90.00
_cell.angle_gamma   90.00
#
_symmetry.space_group_name_H-M   'P 1'
#
loop_
_entity.id
_entity.type
_entity.pdbx_description
1 polymer ?
#
loop_
_entity_poly.entity_id
_entity_poly.type
_entity_poly.pdbx_seq_one_letter_code
_entity_poly.pdbx_strand_id
1 'polypeptide(L)'
;MFFIHHAVMLSAAILAYSFGLRHAVDADHIAAIDTVTRKLMQQGKTPLGVGAFFSLGHSTIVVLACLAIVVTSMAFRDRIDVLHQYGSLIGTAVSAFFSAGDGPA
;
A
#
# COMPACT_ATOMS: atom_id res chain seq x y z
N MET A 1 28.14 -1.20 -10.49
CA MET A 1 27.10 -0.14 -10.51
C MET A 1 25.76 -0.62 -11.09
N PHE A 2 25.72 -1.39 -12.19
CA PHE A 2 24.46 -1.81 -12.84
C PHE A 2 23.60 -2.77 -11.99
N PHE A 3 24.20 -3.68 -11.21
CA PHE A 3 23.47 -4.71 -10.46
C PHE A 3 22.70 -4.19 -9.24
N ILE A 4 23.17 -3.10 -8.60
CA ILE A 4 22.54 -2.55 -7.39
C ILE A 4 21.21 -1.86 -7.72
N HIS A 5 21.10 -1.23 -8.89
CA HIS A 5 19.85 -0.64 -9.37
C HIS A 5 18.77 -1.71 -9.64
N HIS A 6 19.16 -2.89 -10.14
CA HIS A 6 18.26 -4.02 -10.30
C HIS A 6 17.90 -4.70 -8.99
N ALA A 7 18.85 -4.80 -8.05
CA ALA A 7 18.62 -5.41 -6.74
C ALA A 7 17.58 -4.63 -5.92
N VAL A 8 17.61 -3.29 -5.95
CA VAL A 8 16.62 -2.45 -5.27
C VAL A 8 15.23 -2.56 -5.91
N MET A 9 15.15 -2.59 -7.24
CA MET A 9 13.85 -2.78 -7.92
C MET A 9 13.30 -4.19 -7.71
N LEU A 10 14.17 -5.21 -7.66
CA LEU A 10 13.79 -6.58 -7.38
C LEU A 10 13.30 -6.76 -5.94
N SER A 11 14.00 -6.18 -4.95
CA SER A 11 13.55 -6.23 -3.56
C SER A 11 12.25 -5.45 -3.37
N ALA A 12 12.11 -4.28 -3.99
CA ALA A 12 10.86 -3.53 -4.00
C ALA A 12 9.71 -4.30 -4.67
N ALA A 13 9.96 -4.99 -5.79
CA ALA A 13 8.95 -5.81 -6.46
C ALA A 13 8.51 -7.00 -5.60
N ILE A 14 9.46 -7.70 -4.95
CA ILE A 14 9.17 -8.83 -4.06
C ILE A 14 8.35 -8.36 -2.84
N LEU A 15 8.71 -7.21 -2.25
CA LEU A 15 7.96 -6.63 -1.14
C LEU A 15 6.57 -6.20 -1.59
N ALA A 16 6.45 -5.48 -2.69
CA ALA A 16 5.16 -5.04 -3.24
C ALA A 16 4.25 -6.25 -3.55
N TYR A 17 4.81 -7.32 -4.13
CA TYR A 17 4.06 -8.55 -4.38
C TYR A 17 3.66 -9.26 -3.09
N SER A 18 4.55 -9.37 -2.11
CA SER A 18 4.26 -10.01 -0.81
C SER A 18 3.20 -9.24 -0.01
N PHE A 19 3.31 -7.91 0.04
CA PHE A 19 2.33 -7.05 0.69
C PHE A 19 0.99 -7.06 -0.06
N GLY A 20 1.01 -7.07 -1.39
CA GLY A 20 -0.19 -7.20 -2.21
C GLY A 20 -0.89 -8.56 -2.01
N LEU A 21 -0.13 -9.65 -1.96
CA LEU A 21 -0.65 -10.98 -1.64
C LEU A 21 -1.25 -11.04 -0.24
N ARG A 22 -0.57 -10.45 0.76
CA ARG A 22 -1.09 -10.38 2.13
C ARG A 22 -2.43 -9.66 2.17
N HIS A 23 -2.47 -8.47 1.58
CA HIS A 23 -3.68 -7.66 1.47
C HIS A 23 -4.83 -8.40 0.78
N ALA A 24 -4.54 -9.17 -0.27
CA ALA A 24 -5.55 -9.95 -0.97
C ALA A 24 -6.09 -11.15 -0.15
N VAL A 25 -5.28 -11.70 0.75
CA VAL A 25 -5.59 -12.89 1.58
C VAL A 25 -6.13 -12.50 2.96
N ASP A 26 -6.29 -11.22 3.25
CA ASP A 26 -6.89 -10.76 4.50
C ASP A 26 -8.33 -11.30 4.66
N ALA A 27 -8.65 -11.68 5.90
CA ALA A 27 -9.85 -12.45 6.23
C ALA A 27 -11.16 -11.70 5.93
N ASP A 28 -11.14 -10.38 5.94
CA ASP A 28 -12.28 -9.52 5.63
C ASP A 28 -12.67 -9.60 4.14
N HIS A 29 -11.70 -9.62 3.23
CA HIS A 29 -11.96 -9.80 1.80
C HIS A 29 -12.56 -11.18 1.52
N ILE A 30 -11.99 -12.23 2.11
CA ILE A 30 -12.50 -13.60 1.95
C ILE A 30 -13.89 -13.73 2.55
N ALA A 31 -14.14 -13.20 3.76
CA ALA A 31 -15.43 -13.27 4.43
C ALA A 31 -16.52 -12.46 3.70
N ALA A 32 -16.18 -11.31 3.11
CA ALA A 32 -17.10 -10.50 2.33
C ALA A 32 -17.54 -11.22 1.04
N ILE A 33 -16.58 -11.79 0.28
CA ILE A 33 -16.87 -12.56 -0.93
C ILE A 33 -17.72 -13.79 -0.59
N ASP A 34 -17.37 -14.53 0.47
CA ASP A 34 -18.12 -15.70 0.94
C ASP A 34 -19.55 -15.34 1.34
N THR A 35 -19.74 -14.24 2.08
CA THR A 35 -21.07 -13.79 2.51
C THR A 35 -21.95 -13.39 1.32
N VAL A 36 -21.41 -12.66 0.35
CA VAL A 36 -22.16 -12.27 -0.86
C VAL A 36 -22.45 -13.48 -1.74
N THR A 37 -21.49 -14.38 -1.90
CA THR A 37 -21.64 -15.63 -2.67
C THR A 37 -22.73 -16.51 -2.04
N ARG A 38 -22.67 -16.76 -0.73
CA ARG A 38 -23.67 -17.51 0.02
C ARG A 38 -25.05 -16.84 -0.05
N LYS A 39 -25.12 -15.50 0.03
CA LYS A 39 -26.37 -14.75 -0.12
C LYS A 39 -26.98 -14.93 -1.52
N LEU A 40 -26.17 -14.90 -2.59
CA LEU A 40 -26.65 -15.13 -3.96
C LEU A 40 -27.13 -16.58 -4.16
N MET A 41 -26.39 -17.55 -3.61
CA MET A 41 -26.78 -18.96 -3.64
C MET A 41 -28.08 -19.22 -2.88
N GLN A 42 -28.30 -18.58 -1.73
CA GLN A 42 -29.56 -18.64 -0.98
C GLN A 42 -30.74 -18.04 -1.77
N GLN A 43 -30.48 -17.08 -2.65
CA GLN A 43 -31.47 -16.51 -3.57
C GLN A 43 -31.68 -17.34 -4.84
N GLY A 44 -31.06 -18.53 -4.94
CA GLY A 44 -31.13 -19.41 -6.11
C GLY A 44 -30.37 -18.90 -7.33
N LYS A 45 -29.54 -17.86 -7.19
CA LYS A 45 -28.75 -17.28 -8.29
C LYS A 45 -27.37 -17.93 -8.34
N THR A 46 -26.84 -18.13 -9.54
CA THR A 46 -25.45 -18.58 -9.72
C THR A 46 -24.50 -17.41 -9.46
N PRO A 47 -23.55 -17.52 -8.51
CA PRO A 47 -22.65 -16.42 -8.16
C PRO A 47 -21.48 -16.32 -9.15
N LEU A 48 -21.77 -16.22 -10.45
CA LEU A 48 -20.77 -16.02 -11.49
C LEU A 48 -20.35 -14.54 -11.49
N GLY A 49 -19.08 -14.27 -11.15
CA GLY A 49 -18.49 -12.92 -11.24
C GLY A 49 -18.52 -12.08 -9.96
N VAL A 50 -18.98 -12.60 -8.82
CA VAL A 50 -19.01 -11.87 -7.52
C VAL A 50 -17.61 -11.37 -7.14
N GLY A 51 -16.58 -12.21 -7.28
CA GLY A 51 -15.19 -11.83 -7.02
C GLY A 51 -14.68 -10.73 -7.97
N ALA A 52 -15.11 -10.74 -9.23
CA ALA A 52 -14.72 -9.71 -10.21
C ALA A 52 -15.31 -8.34 -9.85
N PHE A 53 -16.61 -8.29 -9.53
CA PHE A 53 -17.26 -7.05 -9.08
C PHE A 53 -16.71 -6.54 -7.74
N PHE A 54 -16.36 -7.45 -6.82
CA PHE A 54 -15.70 -7.09 -5.57
C PHE A 54 -14.34 -6.43 -5.81
N SER A 55 -13.48 -7.06 -6.62
CA SER A 55 -12.16 -6.52 -6.97
C SER A 55 -12.28 -5.18 -7.70
N LEU A 56 -13.26 -5.02 -8.59
CA LEU A 56 -13.52 -3.77 -9.32
C LEU A 56 -13.95 -2.63 -8.37
N GLY A 57 -14.87 -2.91 -7.44
CA GLY A 57 -15.35 -1.94 -6.46
C GLY A 57 -14.26 -1.52 -5.47
N HIS A 58 -13.53 -2.48 -4.91
CA HIS A 58 -12.42 -2.22 -3.98
C HIS A 58 -11.29 -1.42 -4.64
N SER A 59 -10.93 -1.78 -5.88
CA SER A 59 -9.91 -1.03 -6.62
C SER A 59 -10.35 0.41 -6.89
N THR A 60 -11.64 0.64 -7.15
CA THR A 60 -12.18 1.98 -7.39
C THR A 60 -12.04 2.88 -6.17
N ILE A 61 -12.39 2.40 -4.97
CA ILE A 61 -12.28 3.21 -3.75
C ILE A 61 -10.82 3.50 -3.39
N VAL A 62 -9.92 2.53 -3.59
CA VAL A 62 -8.47 2.71 -3.36
C VAL A 62 -7.90 3.75 -4.32
N VAL A 63 -8.23 3.69 -5.61
CA VAL A 63 -7.77 4.68 -6.61
C VAL A 63 -8.29 6.08 -6.27
N LEU A 64 -9.56 6.21 -5.88
CA LEU A 64 -10.13 7.49 -5.47
C LEU A 64 -9.45 8.05 -4.21
N ALA A 65 -9.17 7.21 -3.22
CA ALA A 65 -8.46 7.61 -2.01
C ALA A 65 -7.03 8.08 -2.34
N CYS A 66 -6.30 7.35 -3.20
CA CYS A 66 -4.98 7.76 -3.69
C CYS A 66 -5.05 9.11 -4.42
N LEU A 67 -6.03 9.31 -5.30
CA LEU A 67 -6.22 10.57 -6.00
C LEU A 67 -6.51 11.72 -5.02
N ALA A 68 -7.37 11.49 -4.03
CA ALA A 68 -7.67 12.48 -3.00
C ALA A 68 -6.42 12.86 -2.18
N ILE A 69 -5.58 11.88 -1.83
CA ILE A 69 -4.30 12.13 -1.14
C ILE A 69 -3.37 12.95 -2.04
N VAL A 70 -3.25 12.62 -3.32
CA VAL A 70 -2.42 13.38 -4.27
C VAL A 70 -2.90 14.82 -4.39
N VAL A 71 -4.21 15.05 -4.59
CA VAL A 71 -4.79 16.39 -4.71
C VAL A 71 -4.59 17.18 -3.42
N THR A 72 -4.84 16.57 -2.26
CA THR A 72 -4.65 17.20 -0.96
C THR A 72 -3.17 17.54 -0.75
N SER A 73 -2.26 16.60 -1.01
CA SER A 73 -0.82 16.82 -0.93
C SER A 73 -0.38 17.97 -1.85
N MET A 74 -0.91 18.02 -3.08
CA MET A 74 -0.66 19.12 -4.02
C MET A 74 -1.17 20.48 -3.51
N ALA A 75 -2.36 20.53 -2.94
CA ALA A 75 -2.95 21.76 -2.40
C ALA A 75 -2.23 22.26 -1.13
N PHE A 76 -1.59 21.37 -0.38
CA PHE A 76 -0.86 21.69 0.85
C PHE A 76 0.68 21.75 0.67
N ARG A 77 1.19 21.73 -0.58
CA ARG A 77 2.64 21.75 -0.89
C ARG A 77 3.40 22.85 -0.13
N ASP A 78 2.87 24.06 -0.08
CA ASP A 78 3.52 25.21 0.57
C ASP A 78 3.75 25.01 2.09
N ARG A 79 2.95 24.17 2.75
CA ARG A 79 3.11 23.80 4.17
C ARG A 79 3.92 22.52 4.35
N ILE A 80 3.87 21.62 3.36
CA ILE A 80 4.61 20.35 3.35
C ILE A 80 6.11 20.61 3.13
N ASP A 81 6.51 21.63 2.37
CA ASP A 81 7.95 21.94 2.15
C ASP A 81 8.68 22.26 3.46
N VAL A 82 8.04 23.01 4.35
CA VAL A 82 8.56 23.30 5.70
C VAL A 82 8.67 21.99 6.52
N LEU A 83 7.65 21.14 6.46
CA LEU A 83 7.62 19.84 7.11
C LEU A 83 8.65 18.86 6.55
N HIS A 84 8.94 18.91 5.25
CA HIS A 84 9.98 18.15 4.57
C HIS A 84 11.37 18.61 5.01
N GLN A 85 11.61 19.91 5.14
CA GLN A 85 12.90 20.43 5.57
C GLN A 85 13.22 20.03 7.02
N TYR A 86 12.26 20.20 7.94
CA TYR A 86 12.42 19.76 9.33
C TYR A 86 12.42 18.24 9.47
N GLY A 87 11.54 17.53 8.76
CA GLY A 87 11.44 16.08 8.78
C GLY A 87 12.69 15.40 8.22
N SER A 88 13.26 15.92 7.13
CA SER A 88 14.52 15.44 6.57
C SER A 88 15.67 15.66 7.55
N LEU A 89 15.77 16.84 8.18
CA LEU A 89 16.84 17.13 9.13
C LEU A 89 16.79 16.19 10.34
N ILE A 90 15.59 16.00 10.92
CA ILE A 90 15.37 15.10 12.05
C ILE A 90 15.65 13.64 11.64
N GLY A 91 15.15 13.21 10.48
CA GLY A 91 15.38 11.86 9.97
C GLY A 91 16.86 11.57 9.76
N THR A 92 17.60 12.48 9.10
CA THR A 92 19.04 12.34 8.91
C THR A 92 19.79 12.35 10.24
N ALA A 93 19.40 13.20 11.20
CA ALA A 93 20.04 13.25 12.52
C ALA A 93 19.82 11.96 13.31
N VAL A 94 18.61 11.41 13.31
CA VAL A 94 18.28 10.14 13.99
C VAL A 94 18.99 8.97 13.33
N SER A 95 19.01 8.90 11.99
CA SER A 95 19.76 7.87 11.26
C SER A 95 21.26 7.97 11.50
N ALA A 96 21.84 9.17 11.49
CA ALA A 96 23.26 9.39 11.77
C ALA A 96 23.61 9.01 13.21
N PHE A 97 22.76 9.33 14.18
CA PHE A 97 22.94 8.94 15.57
C PHE A 97 22.91 7.42 15.75
N PHE A 98 21.94 6.75 15.13
CA PHE A 98 21.81 5.29 15.18
C PHE A 98 23.03 4.61 14.52
N SER A 99 23.40 5.03 13.31
CA SER A 99 24.58 4.48 12.60
C SER A 99 25.92 4.81 13.27
N ALA A 100 26.03 5.92 14.00
CA ALA A 100 27.23 6.25 14.78
C ALA A 100 27.34 5.43 16.08
N GLY A 101 26.21 4.93 16.60
CA GLY A 101 26.17 4.03 17.75
C GLY A 101 26.58 2.59 17.45
N ASP A 102 26.49 2.17 16.17
CA ASP A 102 26.81 0.81 15.69
C ASP A 102 28.26 0.66 15.17
N GLY A 103 29.19 1.52 15.61
CA GLY A 103 30.61 1.44 15.25
C GLY A 103 31.28 0.18 15.83
N PRO A 104 32.18 -0.51 15.10
CA PRO A 104 32.75 -1.79 15.50
C PRO A 104 33.62 -1.62 16.75
N ALA A 105 33.26 -2.36 17.81
CA ALA A 105 34.19 -2.73 18.87
C ALA A 105 35.09 -3.88 18.41
#